data_AF-A0A418VA53-F1
#
_entry.id   AF-A0A418VA53-F1
#
_cell.length_a   1.000
_cell.length_b   1.000
_cell.length_c   1.000
_cell.angle_alpha   90.00
_cell.angle_beta   90.00
_cell.angle_gamma   90.00
#
_symmetry.space_group_name_H-M   'P 1'
#
loop_
_entity.id
_entity.type
_entity.pdbx_description
1 polymer ?
#
loop_
_entity_poly.entity_id
_entity_poly.type
_entity_poly.pdbx_seq_one_letter_code
_entity_poly.pdbx_strand_id
1 'polypeptide(L)'
;MSLPAVSFSGPKKIPYPGGCVLEPAPYALEYLLIWPADITVKGQVFRNRQVFPFLQELLADPAKFDLTRADAEAARDLYLNLAGQALEAEGGQRAWLEREFRR
;
A
#
# COMPACT_ATOMS: atom_id res chain seq x y z
N MET A 1 13.65 -19.49 -5.37
CA MET A 1 13.06 -18.15 -5.25
C MET A 1 12.95 -17.84 -3.77
N SER A 2 13.68 -16.86 -3.26
CA SER A 2 13.54 -16.43 -1.86
C SER A 2 12.18 -15.76 -1.67
N LEU A 3 11.52 -16.08 -0.57
CA LEU A 3 10.28 -15.40 -0.20
C LEU A 3 10.59 -13.91 0.08
N PRO A 4 9.70 -12.97 -0.32
CA PRO A 4 9.90 -11.57 -0.01
C PRO A 4 9.86 -11.34 1.51
N ALA A 5 10.71 -10.44 2.01
CA ALA A 5 10.78 -10.12 3.43
C ALA A 5 9.48 -9.48 3.96
N VAL A 6 8.76 -8.77 3.08
CA VAL A 6 7.44 -8.19 3.36
C VAL A 6 6.47 -8.61 2.27
N SER A 7 5.27 -9.06 2.64
CA SER A 7 4.20 -9.38 1.68
C SER A 7 2.83 -9.04 2.21
N PHE A 8 1.92 -8.70 1.30
CA PHE A 8 0.52 -8.43 1.53
C PHE A 8 -0.24 -8.65 0.20
N SER A 9 -1.51 -9.01 0.27
CA SER A 9 -2.36 -9.14 -0.92
C SER A 9 -2.80 -7.77 -1.40
N GLY A 10 -3.04 -7.58 -2.70
CA GLY A 10 -3.59 -6.32 -3.23
C GLY A 10 -5.04 -6.05 -2.77
N PRO A 11 -5.53 -4.81 -2.95
CA PRO A 11 -6.90 -4.46 -2.60
C PRO A 11 -7.89 -5.28 -3.44
N LYS A 12 -8.88 -5.92 -2.79
CA LYS A 12 -9.85 -6.78 -3.49
C LYS A 12 -10.77 -6.00 -4.44
N LYS A 13 -11.37 -4.94 -3.92
CA LYS A 13 -12.26 -4.02 -4.65
C LYS A 13 -12.30 -2.70 -3.89
N ILE A 14 -12.22 -1.59 -4.60
CA ILE A 14 -12.41 -0.26 -4.02
C ILE A 14 -13.92 -0.07 -3.82
N PRO A 15 -14.40 0.17 -2.59
CA PRO A 15 -15.83 0.20 -2.28
C PRO A 15 -16.47 1.55 -2.66
N TYR A 16 -16.31 1.95 -3.92
CA TYR A 16 -16.83 3.21 -4.42
C TYR A 16 -18.38 3.23 -4.32
N PRO A 17 -18.98 4.12 -3.49
CA PRO A 17 -20.42 4.09 -3.21
C PRO A 17 -21.28 4.60 -4.37
N GLY A 18 -20.67 5.25 -5.36
CA GLY A 18 -21.39 5.98 -6.41
C GLY A 18 -22.02 7.27 -5.89
N GLY A 19 -21.87 8.36 -6.64
CA GLY A 19 -22.52 9.62 -6.32
C GLY A 19 -22.27 10.68 -7.39
N CYS A 20 -23.16 11.66 -7.51
CA CYS A 20 -23.04 12.75 -8.49
C CYS A 20 -21.88 13.73 -8.21
N VAL A 21 -21.23 13.63 -7.04
CA VAL A 21 -20.26 14.63 -6.54
C VAL A 21 -18.85 14.04 -6.36
N LEU A 22 -18.76 12.74 -6.11
CA LEU A 22 -17.49 12.10 -5.79
C LEU A 22 -16.91 11.53 -7.07
N GLU A 23 -15.69 11.93 -7.43
CA GLU A 23 -15.01 11.34 -8.58
C GLU A 23 -14.37 9.99 -8.15
N PRO A 24 -14.41 8.94 -8.99
CA PRO A 24 -13.88 7.62 -8.64
C PRO A 24 -12.39 7.64 -8.28
N ALA A 25 -11.57 8.39 -9.02
CA ALA A 25 -10.12 8.40 -8.84
C ALA A 25 -9.64 9.05 -7.53
N PRO A 26 -10.13 10.24 -7.10
CA PRO A 26 -9.82 10.79 -5.78
C PRO A 26 -10.30 9.89 -4.63
N TYR A 27 -11.49 9.31 -4.74
CA TYR A 27 -11.98 8.34 -3.75
C TYR A 27 -11.06 7.13 -3.63
N ALA A 28 -10.66 6.57 -4.78
CA ALA A 28 -9.75 5.45 -4.84
C ALA A 28 -8.42 5.77 -4.16
N LEU A 29 -7.86 6.96 -4.40
CA LEU A 29 -6.64 7.40 -3.74
C LEU A 29 -6.82 7.43 -2.21
N GLU A 30 -7.85 8.10 -1.70
CA GLU A 30 -8.10 8.18 -0.25
C GLU A 30 -8.28 6.79 0.38
N TYR A 31 -9.06 5.92 -0.27
CA TYR A 31 -9.25 4.55 0.18
C TYR A 31 -7.93 3.77 0.24
N LEU A 32 -7.07 3.88 -0.78
CA LEU A 32 -5.80 3.15 -0.83
C LEU A 32 -4.81 3.58 0.25
N LEU A 33 -4.94 4.78 0.80
CA LEU A 33 -4.15 5.26 1.94
C LEU A 33 -4.59 4.64 3.28
N ILE A 34 -5.83 4.15 3.37
CA ILE A 34 -6.39 3.56 4.60
C ILE A 34 -6.78 2.08 4.44
N TRP A 35 -6.55 1.49 3.27
CA TRP A 35 -6.99 0.13 2.96
C TRP A 35 -6.27 -0.88 3.87
N PRO A 36 -7.03 -1.76 4.56
CA PRO A 36 -6.47 -2.75 5.46
C PRO A 36 -6.12 -4.06 4.74
N ALA A 37 -5.01 -4.67 5.15
CA ALA A 37 -4.64 -6.02 4.77
C ALA A 37 -3.89 -6.73 5.91
N ASP A 38 -3.74 -8.05 5.76
CA ASP A 38 -2.78 -8.80 6.55
C ASP A 38 -1.40 -8.61 5.93
N ILE A 39 -0.44 -8.14 6.73
CA ILE A 39 0.93 -7.87 6.31
C ILE A 39 1.84 -8.88 6.97
N THR A 40 2.60 -9.63 6.17
CA THR A 40 3.59 -10.58 6.70
C THR A 40 4.97 -9.96 6.58
N VAL A 41 5.70 -9.86 7.69
CA VAL A 41 7.09 -9.39 7.77
C VAL A 41 7.95 -10.51 8.34
N LYS A 42 8.91 -11.03 7.57
CA LYS A 42 9.80 -12.15 7.95
C LYS A 42 9.05 -13.34 8.59
N GLY A 43 7.85 -13.65 8.10
CA GLY A 43 7.01 -14.75 8.61
C GLY A 43 6.10 -14.38 9.79
N GLN A 44 6.24 -13.18 10.38
CA GLN A 44 5.30 -12.65 11.36
C GLN A 44 4.12 -11.96 10.68
N VAL A 45 2.89 -12.33 11.05
CA VAL A 45 1.67 -11.76 10.47
C VAL A 45 1.12 -10.64 11.34
N PHE A 46 0.97 -9.46 10.76
CA PHE A 46 0.29 -8.29 11.30
C PHE A 46 -1.09 -8.18 10.67
N ARG A 47 -2.13 -8.54 11.43
CA ARG A 47 -3.50 -8.65 10.90
C ARG A 47 -4.19 -7.30 10.77
N ASN A 48 -4.97 -7.14 9.70
CA ASN A 48 -5.86 -5.99 9.48
C ASN A 48 -5.18 -4.62 9.71
N ARG A 49 -3.93 -4.48 9.26
CA ARG A 49 -3.18 -3.20 9.33
C ARG A 49 -3.43 -2.40 8.07
N GLN A 50 -3.50 -1.09 8.22
CA GLN A 50 -3.51 -0.18 7.07
C GLN A 50 -2.15 -0.24 6.39
N VAL A 51 -2.13 -0.62 5.11
CA VAL A 51 -0.88 -0.95 4.41
C VAL A 51 0.01 0.27 4.28
N PHE A 52 -0.54 1.40 3.83
CA PHE A 52 0.25 2.61 3.59
C PHE A 52 0.93 3.16 4.86
N PRO A 53 0.23 3.39 5.99
CA PRO A 53 0.87 3.82 7.23
C PRO A 53 1.91 2.82 7.75
N PHE A 54 1.63 1.52 7.63
CA PHE A 54 2.59 0.49 8.06
C PHE A 54 3.87 0.53 7.22
N LEU A 55 3.78 0.76 5.92
CA LEU A 55 4.96 0.93 5.07
C LEU A 55 5.74 2.20 5.40
N GLN A 56 5.07 3.28 5.80
CA GLN A 56 5.76 4.47 6.32
C GLN A 56 6.55 4.14 7.60
N GLU A 57 5.98 3.33 8.51
CA GLU A 57 6.71 2.83 9.70
C GLU A 57 7.96 2.01 9.31
N LEU A 58 7.83 1.09 8.34
CA LEU A 58 8.95 0.28 7.85
C LEU A 58 10.04 1.12 7.20
N LEU A 59 9.67 2.12 6.40
CA LEU A 59 10.62 3.00 5.72
C LEU A 59 11.33 3.93 6.70
N ALA A 60 10.65 4.37 7.76
CA ALA A 60 11.22 5.25 8.78
C ALA A 60 12.26 4.52 9.64
N ASP A 61 11.99 3.27 10.03
CA ASP A 61 12.89 2.50 10.89
C ASP A 61 12.78 0.98 10.61
N PRO A 62 13.43 0.49 9.53
CA PRO A 62 13.33 -0.91 9.14
C PRO A 62 13.97 -1.85 10.16
N ALA A 63 14.94 -1.37 10.94
CA ALA A 63 15.64 -2.17 11.95
C ALA A 63 14.70 -2.65 13.08
N LYS A 64 13.64 -1.90 13.41
CA LYS A 64 12.59 -2.32 14.37
C LYS A 64 11.91 -3.63 13.97
N PHE A 65 11.90 -3.94 12.69
CA PHE A 65 11.26 -5.12 12.11
C PHE A 65 12.29 -6.14 11.60
N ASP A 66 13.56 -5.98 12.00
CA ASP A 66 14.68 -6.78 11.50
C ASP A 66 14.81 -6.68 9.96
N LEU A 67 14.38 -5.59 9.33
CA LEU A 67 14.47 -5.39 7.89
C LEU A 67 15.69 -4.57 7.49
N THR A 68 16.17 -4.79 6.27
CA THR A 68 17.10 -3.85 5.63
C THR A 68 16.32 -2.69 5.01
N ARG A 69 17.03 -1.59 4.70
CA ARG A 69 16.44 -0.50 3.92
C ARG A 69 15.90 -0.97 2.56
N ALA A 70 16.62 -1.88 1.90
CA ALA A 70 16.22 -2.43 0.61
C ALA A 70 14.91 -3.25 0.72
N ASP A 71 14.70 -3.99 1.82
CA ASP A 71 13.46 -4.73 2.05
C ASP A 71 12.26 -3.79 2.20
N ALA A 72 12.42 -2.69 2.93
CA ALA A 72 11.37 -1.69 3.10
C ALA A 72 11.04 -0.96 1.79
N GLU A 73 12.06 -0.66 0.96
CA GLU A 73 11.87 -0.08 -0.37
C GLU A 73 11.19 -1.06 -1.33
N ALA A 74 11.56 -2.34 -1.30
CA ALA A 74 10.87 -3.37 -2.07
C ALA A 74 9.39 -3.52 -1.66
N ALA A 75 9.08 -3.37 -0.36
CA ALA A 75 7.71 -3.37 0.14
C ALA A 75 6.91 -2.15 -0.36
N ARG A 76 7.53 -0.96 -0.39
CA ARG A 76 6.95 0.24 -1.01
C ARG A 76 6.67 0.02 -2.49
N ASP A 77 7.62 -0.54 -3.23
CA ASP A 77 7.48 -0.75 -4.67
C ASP A 77 6.39 -1.79 -4.97
N LEU A 78 6.25 -2.82 -4.12
CA LEU A 78 5.13 -3.76 -4.17
C LEU A 78 3.78 -3.04 -3.97
N TYR A 79 3.68 -2.15 -2.99
CA TYR A 79 2.48 -1.34 -2.79
C TYR A 79 2.18 -0.45 -3.99
N LEU A 80 3.15 0.28 -4.50
CA LEU A 80 2.98 1.15 -5.67
C LEU A 80 2.53 0.37 -6.91
N ASN A 81 2.96 -0.88 -7.07
CA ASN A 81 2.48 -1.74 -8.13
C ASN A 81 1.01 -2.17 -7.91
N LEU A 82 0.68 -2.73 -6.74
CA LEU A 82 -0.65 -3.27 -6.45
C LEU A 82 -1.71 -2.18 -6.33
N ALA A 83 -1.44 -1.16 -5.51
CA ALA A 83 -2.34 -0.02 -5.32
C ALA A 83 -2.38 0.87 -6.57
N GLY A 84 -1.28 1.00 -7.31
CA GLY A 84 -1.23 1.74 -8.57
C GLY A 84 -2.17 1.14 -9.62
N GLN A 85 -2.14 -0.18 -9.82
CA GLN A 85 -3.07 -0.87 -10.73
C GLN A 85 -4.53 -0.65 -10.33
N ALA A 86 -4.83 -0.72 -9.02
CA ALA A 86 -6.18 -0.48 -8.51
C ALA A 86 -6.63 0.99 -8.70
N LEU A 87 -5.72 1.94 -8.52
CA LEU A 87 -6.00 3.37 -8.72
C LEU A 87 -6.22 3.71 -10.20
N GLU A 88 -5.39 3.15 -11.09
CA GLU A 88 -5.49 3.36 -12.54
C GLU A 88 -6.80 2.78 -13.10
N ALA A 89 -7.29 1.67 -12.54
CA ALA A 89 -8.59 1.10 -12.90
C ALA A 89 -9.77 2.06 -12.60
N GLU A 90 -9.61 2.97 -11.64
CA GLU A 90 -10.60 4.01 -11.29
C GLU A 90 -10.31 5.36 -11.96
N GLY A 91 -9.34 5.42 -12.89
CA GLY A 91 -8.96 6.62 -13.63
C GLY A 91 -7.91 7.51 -12.96
N GLY A 92 -7.28 7.05 -11.88
CA GLY A 92 -6.19 7.76 -11.21
C GLY A 92 -4.82 7.45 -11.83
N GLN A 93 -3.75 7.92 -11.17
CA GLN A 93 -2.37 7.71 -11.63
C GLN A 93 -1.49 7.21 -10.49
N ARG A 94 -0.67 6.19 -10.73
CA ARG A 94 0.31 5.68 -9.77
C ARG A 94 1.19 6.80 -9.17
N ALA A 95 1.56 7.80 -9.96
CA ALA A 95 2.36 8.94 -9.51
C ALA A 95 1.74 9.72 -8.33
N TRP A 96 0.42 9.64 -8.13
CA TRP A 96 -0.25 10.25 -6.97
C TRP A 96 0.12 9.53 -5.68
N LEU A 97 0.12 8.19 -5.66
CA LEU A 97 0.58 7.40 -4.51
C LEU A 97 2.06 7.63 -4.22
N GLU A 98 2.89 7.77 -5.25
CA GLU A 98 4.32 8.09 -5.11
C GLU A 98 4.57 9.47 -4.48
N ARG A 99 3.64 10.42 -4.65
CA ARG A 99 3.72 11.73 -3.99
C ARG A 99 3.39 11.61 -2.50
N GLU A 100 2.48 10.73 -2.11
CA GLU A 100 2.12 10.56 -0.69
C GLU A 100 3.29 10.00 0.13
N PHE A 101 4.17 9.17 -0.44
CA PHE A 101 5.40 8.73 0.25
C PHE A 101 6.49 9.82 0.38
N ARG A 102 6.32 10.96 -0.29
CA ARG A 102 7.28 12.10 -0.25
C ARG A 102 6.78 13.25 0.64
N ARG A 103 5.56 13.16 1.14
CA ARG A 103 4.98 14.09 2.10
C ARG A 103 5.40 13.72 3.52
#